data_AF-A0A1J4UFE3-F1
#
_entry.id   AF-A0A1J4UFE3-F1
#
_cell.length_a   1.000
_cell.length_b   1.000
_cell.length_c   1.000
_cell.angle_alpha   90.00
_cell.angle_beta   90.00
_cell.angle_gamma   90.00
#
_symmetry.space_group_name_H-M   'P 1'
#
loop_
_entity.id
_entity.type
_entity.pdbx_description
1 polymer ?
#
loop_
_entity_poly.entity_id
_entity_poly.type
_entity_poly.pdbx_seq_one_letter_code
_entity_poly.pdbx_strand_id
1 'polypeptide(L)'
;MPVQVRTLGEMRDVLADKCFAKKAEMKRNMYYMYRGVAQEGSLRYDITAIPPGKLGYEFAKTSGHYHPVAKGDLSFCEVYGVLSGNAHYLLQKKEKGEIKEVALVKAKAGEVVIVPPNFGHVTINPCGKLLVMANIVEKNFESDYSEYKKMKGAAYFEKTDGKLVENEKYVKVPKIGIFDADSFGERFEAYGKLKGKNLLEIMKNEGKLVEFLLEPNLLK
;
A
#
# COMPACT_ATOMS: atom_id res chain seq x y z
N MET A 1 6.95 6.29 20.58
CA MET A 1 6.17 7.11 19.62
C MET A 1 4.68 6.85 19.82
N PRO A 2 3.81 7.87 19.79
CA PRO A 2 2.37 7.64 19.91
C PRO A 2 1.84 6.92 18.67
N VAL A 3 0.85 6.05 18.88
CA VAL A 3 0.11 5.42 17.78
C VAL A 3 -0.65 6.50 16.99
N GLN A 4 -0.54 6.46 15.67
CA GLN A 4 -1.38 7.27 14.78
C GLN A 4 -2.57 6.42 14.36
N VAL A 5 -3.77 6.98 14.40
CA VAL A 5 -5.00 6.26 14.07
C VAL A 5 -5.68 6.96 12.92
N ARG A 6 -6.05 6.19 11.89
CA ARG A 6 -6.92 6.70 10.83
C ARG A 6 -8.36 6.40 11.18
N THR A 7 -9.19 7.43 11.19
CA THR A 7 -10.64 7.32 11.37
C THR A 7 -11.37 7.19 10.04
N LEU A 8 -12.61 6.69 10.09
CA LEU A 8 -13.47 6.60 8.91
C LEU A 8 -13.78 7.98 8.31
N GLY A 9 -13.93 9.01 9.14
CA GLY A 9 -14.15 10.38 8.70
C GLY A 9 -13.02 10.90 7.81
N GLU A 10 -11.76 10.60 8.15
CA GLU A 10 -10.60 10.95 7.33
C GLU A 10 -10.52 10.16 6.02
N MET A 11 -11.18 9.01 5.96
CA MET A 11 -11.27 8.18 4.76
C MET A 11 -12.50 8.48 3.90
N ARG A 12 -13.39 9.39 4.31
CA ARG A 12 -14.70 9.61 3.68
C ARG A 12 -14.63 9.84 2.17
N ASP A 13 -13.61 10.56 1.71
CA ASP A 13 -13.44 10.86 0.30
C ASP A 13 -13.12 9.63 -0.55
N VAL A 14 -12.51 8.60 0.03
CA VAL A 14 -12.01 7.41 -0.68
C VAL A 14 -12.88 6.16 -0.47
N LEU A 15 -14.11 6.33 0.02
CA LEU A 15 -15.12 5.27 0.13
C LEU A 15 -15.92 5.20 -1.18
N ALA A 16 -16.04 4.02 -1.77
CA ALA A 16 -16.86 3.79 -2.96
C ALA A 16 -18.36 3.84 -2.60
N ASP A 17 -18.75 3.21 -1.49
CA ASP A 17 -20.15 3.20 -1.05
C ASP A 17 -20.55 4.51 -0.36
N LYS A 18 -21.14 5.43 -1.14
CA LYS A 18 -21.63 6.72 -0.63
C LYS A 18 -22.84 6.59 0.28
N CYS A 19 -23.65 5.54 0.15
CA CYS A 19 -24.80 5.29 1.01
C CYS A 19 -24.34 4.85 2.39
N PHE A 20 -23.37 3.95 2.45
CA PHE A 20 -22.66 3.59 3.69
C PHE A 20 -22.01 4.84 4.31
N ALA A 21 -21.24 5.62 3.54
CA ALA A 21 -20.53 6.78 4.05
C ALA A 21 -21.44 7.85 4.70
N LYS A 22 -22.71 7.96 4.28
CA LYS A 22 -23.68 8.89 4.87
C LYS A 22 -24.17 8.46 6.25
N LYS A 23 -24.17 7.15 6.54
CA LYS A 23 -24.75 6.56 7.76
C LYS A 23 -23.71 6.08 8.76
N ALA A 24 -22.47 5.87 8.31
CA ALA A 24 -21.43 5.27 9.12
C ALA A 24 -20.94 6.20 10.24
N GLU A 25 -20.46 5.61 11.32
CA GLU A 25 -19.85 6.34 12.43
C GLU A 25 -18.48 6.89 12.04
N MET A 26 -18.37 8.20 11.80
CA MET A 26 -17.13 8.82 11.30
C MET A 26 -15.96 8.74 12.28
N LYS A 27 -16.23 8.58 13.58
CA LYS A 27 -15.20 8.40 14.62
C LYS A 27 -14.66 6.98 14.70
N ARG A 28 -15.22 6.02 13.94
CA ARG A 28 -14.73 4.64 13.92
C ARG A 28 -13.27 4.61 13.48
N ASN A 29 -12.44 3.97 14.28
CA ASN A 29 -11.04 3.72 13.93
C ASN A 29 -10.96 2.64 12.83
N MET A 30 -10.19 2.92 11.80
CA MET A 30 -10.07 2.07 10.62
C MET A 30 -8.76 1.30 10.59
N TYR A 31 -7.66 1.93 10.94
CA TYR A 31 -6.36 1.27 11.07
C TYR A 31 -5.41 2.09 11.92
N TYR A 32 -4.37 1.41 12.42
CA TYR A 32 -3.40 1.94 13.37
C TYR A 32 -2.02 1.90 12.74
N MET A 33 -1.27 3.00 12.85
CA MET A 33 0.08 3.15 12.30
C MET A 33 1.04 3.43 13.47
N TYR A 34 2.06 2.58 13.57
CA TYR A 34 3.17 2.73 14.49
C TYR A 34 4.38 3.07 13.63
N ARG A 35 4.65 4.36 13.46
CA ARG A 35 5.76 4.81 12.63
C ARG A 35 7.07 4.72 13.41
N GLY A 36 8.20 4.54 12.71
CA GLY A 36 9.53 4.60 13.31
C GLY A 36 9.75 3.63 14.46
N VAL A 37 9.18 2.42 14.35
CA VAL A 37 9.42 1.33 15.32
C VAL A 37 10.90 0.97 15.34
N ALA A 38 11.57 1.06 14.19
CA ALA A 38 13.02 1.07 14.06
C ALA A 38 13.45 2.03 12.95
N GLN A 39 14.71 2.46 12.98
CA GLN A 39 15.31 3.34 11.97
C GLN A 39 16.76 2.90 11.72
N GLU A 40 17.21 3.00 10.47
CA GLU A 40 18.58 2.74 10.06
C GLU A 40 18.96 3.75 8.97
N GLY A 41 19.95 4.61 9.21
CA GLY A 41 20.31 5.69 8.28
C GLY A 41 19.11 6.58 7.90
N SER A 42 18.76 6.59 6.62
CA SER A 42 17.60 7.34 6.05
C SER A 42 16.34 6.49 5.91
N LEU A 43 16.35 5.26 6.39
CA LEU A 43 15.21 4.35 6.32
C LEU A 43 14.46 4.29 7.65
N ARG A 44 13.15 4.10 7.55
CA ARG A 44 12.24 3.94 8.68
C ARG A 44 11.40 2.69 8.50
N TYR A 45 11.33 1.90 9.57
CA TYR A 45 10.45 0.73 9.68
C TYR A 45 9.18 1.11 10.43
N ASP A 46 8.05 0.99 9.75
CA ASP A 46 6.72 1.25 10.28
C ASP A 46 5.95 -0.07 10.44
N ILE A 47 4.96 -0.10 11.34
CA ILE A 47 3.97 -1.18 11.45
C ILE A 47 2.58 -0.59 11.24
N THR A 48 1.77 -1.28 10.45
CA THR A 48 0.34 -0.96 10.26
C THR A 48 -0.52 -2.16 10.63
N ALA A 49 -1.57 -1.90 11.43
CA ALA A 49 -2.55 -2.89 11.82
C ALA A 49 -3.95 -2.48 11.32
N ILE A 50 -4.57 -3.35 10.54
CA ILE A 50 -5.89 -3.14 9.92
C ILE A 50 -6.86 -4.18 10.48
N PRO A 51 -7.75 -3.80 11.44
CA PRO A 51 -8.81 -4.68 11.92
C PRO A 51 -9.71 -5.18 10.77
N PRO A 52 -10.34 -6.37 10.93
CA PRO A 52 -11.32 -6.82 9.97
C PRO A 52 -12.54 -5.89 9.97
N GLY A 53 -13.16 -5.74 8.82
CA GLY A 53 -14.35 -4.91 8.70
C GLY A 53 -14.80 -4.73 7.26
N LYS A 54 -15.99 -4.16 7.13
CA LYS A 54 -16.56 -3.76 5.85
C LYS A 54 -16.80 -2.26 5.82
N LEU A 55 -16.63 -1.69 4.64
CA LEU A 55 -16.89 -0.31 4.28
C LEU A 55 -18.03 -0.31 3.26
N GLY A 56 -19.25 -0.56 3.73
CA GLY A 56 -20.38 -0.89 2.85
C GLY A 56 -20.12 -2.20 2.13
N TYR A 57 -20.00 -2.14 0.80
CA TYR A 57 -19.66 -3.30 -0.03
C TYR A 57 -18.16 -3.56 -0.17
N GLU A 58 -17.27 -2.69 0.32
CA GLU A 58 -15.81 -2.84 0.24
C GLU A 58 -15.22 -3.53 1.47
N PHE A 59 -14.07 -4.18 1.32
CA PHE A 59 -13.26 -4.62 2.44
C PHE A 59 -12.62 -3.46 3.21
N ALA A 60 -12.21 -3.69 4.46
CA ALA A 60 -11.40 -2.73 5.20
C ALA A 60 -10.07 -2.47 4.47
N LYS A 61 -9.66 -1.21 4.37
CA LYS A 61 -8.48 -0.80 3.59
C LYS A 61 -7.82 0.46 4.13
N THR A 62 -6.63 0.77 3.64
CA THR A 62 -5.98 2.08 3.84
C THR A 62 -6.55 3.15 2.90
N SER A 63 -6.23 4.43 3.14
CA SER A 63 -6.72 5.53 2.30
C SER A 63 -6.17 5.51 0.87
N GLY A 64 -4.94 5.03 0.70
CA GLY A 64 -4.17 5.11 -0.53
C GLY A 64 -3.44 6.43 -0.72
N HIS A 65 -2.23 6.36 -1.27
CA HIS A 65 -1.38 7.52 -1.55
C HIS A 65 -0.33 7.20 -2.62
N TYR A 66 0.35 8.25 -3.10
CA TYR A 66 1.61 8.16 -3.83
C TYR A 66 2.77 8.67 -2.97
N HIS A 67 3.99 8.31 -3.35
CA HIS A 67 5.20 8.90 -2.80
C HIS A 67 5.67 10.08 -3.65
N PRO A 68 6.36 11.06 -3.05
CA PRO A 68 6.95 12.15 -3.80
C PRO A 68 8.12 11.66 -4.67
N VAL A 69 8.48 12.49 -5.66
CA VAL A 69 9.63 12.26 -6.53
C VAL A 69 10.91 12.23 -5.68
N ALA A 70 11.73 11.20 -5.88
CA ALA A 70 13.03 11.04 -5.24
C ALA A 70 14.16 11.47 -6.18
N LYS A 71 14.17 10.95 -7.41
CA LYS A 71 15.25 11.20 -8.38
C LYS A 71 14.72 11.19 -9.81
N GLY A 72 15.01 12.25 -10.56
CA GLY A 72 14.49 12.43 -11.91
C GLY A 72 12.96 12.48 -11.89
N ASP A 73 12.32 11.50 -12.53
CA ASP A 73 10.87 11.31 -12.56
C ASP A 73 10.40 10.07 -11.76
N LEU A 74 11.27 9.47 -10.95
CA LEU A 74 10.97 8.30 -10.13
C LEU A 74 10.67 8.70 -8.68
N SER A 75 9.53 8.24 -8.15
CA SER A 75 9.20 8.36 -6.73
C SER A 75 9.98 7.39 -5.85
N PHE A 76 9.99 7.63 -4.54
CA PHE A 76 10.49 6.65 -3.57
C PHE A 76 9.75 5.32 -3.70
N CYS A 77 10.50 4.22 -3.58
CA CYS A 77 9.95 2.87 -3.46
C CYS A 77 9.55 2.57 -2.01
N GLU A 78 8.87 1.45 -1.81
CA GLU A 78 8.56 0.91 -0.50
C GLU A 78 8.60 -0.61 -0.53
N VAL A 79 8.97 -1.23 0.58
CA VAL A 79 8.84 -2.69 0.74
C VAL A 79 7.91 -2.96 1.91
N TYR A 80 6.91 -3.81 1.69
CA TYR A 80 6.05 -4.36 2.72
C TYR A 80 6.47 -5.79 3.09
N GLY A 81 6.27 -6.15 4.35
CA GLY A 81 6.33 -7.52 4.85
C GLY A 81 5.08 -7.83 5.66
N VAL A 82 4.34 -8.88 5.29
CA VAL A 82 3.14 -9.28 6.02
C VAL A 82 3.55 -10.05 7.27
N LEU A 83 3.19 -9.53 8.45
CA LEU A 83 3.52 -10.16 9.73
C LEU A 83 2.44 -11.14 10.18
N SER A 84 1.17 -10.84 9.91
CA SER A 84 0.03 -11.70 10.24
C SER A 84 -1.17 -11.40 9.34
N GLY A 85 -1.89 -12.43 8.93
CA GLY A 85 -3.07 -12.32 8.06
C GLY A 85 -2.75 -12.42 6.57
N ASN A 86 -3.68 -11.94 5.73
CA ASN A 86 -3.50 -11.83 4.29
C ASN A 86 -3.75 -10.39 3.88
N ALA A 87 -2.88 -9.84 3.05
CA ALA A 87 -3.00 -8.51 2.47
C ALA A 87 -3.29 -8.64 0.97
N HIS A 88 -4.18 -7.80 0.46
CA HIS A 88 -4.20 -7.48 -0.96
C HIS A 88 -3.69 -6.05 -1.15
N TYR A 89 -2.61 -5.90 -1.91
CA TYR A 89 -2.05 -4.61 -2.28
C TYR A 89 -2.57 -4.22 -3.65
N LEU A 90 -3.45 -3.23 -3.70
CA LEU A 90 -3.89 -2.62 -4.95
C LEU A 90 -2.90 -1.52 -5.32
N LEU A 91 -2.09 -1.79 -6.33
CA LEU A 91 -1.04 -0.91 -6.84
C LEU A 91 -1.49 -0.29 -8.16
N GLN A 92 -1.20 1.00 -8.37
CA GLN A 92 -1.45 1.66 -9.66
C GLN A 92 -0.29 2.56 -10.08
N LYS A 93 0.25 2.33 -11.27
CA LYS A 93 1.35 3.13 -11.84
C LYS A 93 0.79 4.38 -12.51
N LYS A 94 1.34 5.54 -12.15
CA LYS A 94 1.05 6.81 -12.81
C LYS A 94 2.22 7.24 -13.69
N GLU A 95 1.92 7.63 -14.92
CA GLU A 95 2.88 8.25 -15.83
C GLU A 95 2.20 9.37 -16.61
N LYS A 96 2.78 10.58 -16.58
CA LYS A 96 2.23 11.77 -17.27
C LYS A 96 0.75 12.03 -16.96
N GLY A 97 0.33 11.78 -15.72
CA GLY A 97 -1.05 12.00 -15.26
C GLY A 97 -2.05 10.90 -15.61
N GLU A 98 -1.61 9.83 -16.28
CA GLU A 98 -2.46 8.69 -16.64
C GLU A 98 -2.08 7.44 -15.84
N ILE A 99 -3.07 6.60 -15.55
CA ILE A 99 -2.83 5.27 -14.99
C ILE A 99 -2.42 4.32 -16.12
N LYS A 100 -1.20 3.79 -16.05
CA LYS A 100 -0.63 2.91 -17.08
C LYS A 100 -0.72 1.44 -16.72
N GLU A 101 -0.72 1.13 -15.44
CA GLU A 101 -0.76 -0.24 -14.93
C GLU A 101 -1.55 -0.27 -13.62
N VAL A 102 -2.33 -1.34 -13.42
CA VAL A 102 -2.96 -1.64 -12.14
C VAL A 102 -2.72 -3.11 -11.80
N ALA A 103 -2.30 -3.38 -10.58
CA ALA A 103 -2.04 -4.72 -10.07
C ALA A 103 -2.71 -4.92 -8.71
N LEU A 104 -3.35 -6.07 -8.52
CA LEU A 104 -3.74 -6.57 -7.19
C LEU A 104 -2.76 -7.67 -6.81
N VAL A 105 -1.87 -7.38 -5.86
CA VAL A 105 -0.86 -8.33 -5.37
C VAL A 105 -1.33 -8.93 -4.05
N LYS A 106 -1.51 -10.25 -4.01
CA LYS A 106 -1.95 -10.97 -2.82
C LYS A 106 -0.73 -11.51 -2.08
N ALA A 107 -0.66 -11.24 -0.78
CA ALA A 107 0.42 -11.71 0.08
C ALA A 107 -0.12 -12.24 1.41
N LYS A 108 0.49 -13.30 1.93
CA LYS A 108 0.22 -13.88 3.25
C LYS A 108 1.38 -13.64 4.21
N ALA A 109 1.17 -13.94 5.49
CA ALA A 109 2.20 -13.83 6.51
C ALA A 109 3.54 -14.48 6.09
N GLY A 110 4.63 -13.74 6.28
CA GLY A 110 5.99 -14.12 5.87
C GLY A 110 6.38 -13.67 4.46
N GLU A 111 5.45 -13.18 3.65
CA GLU A 111 5.74 -12.71 2.29
C GLU A 111 6.05 -11.22 2.23
N VAL A 112 6.82 -10.85 1.21
CA VAL A 112 7.29 -9.50 0.94
C VAL A 112 6.68 -8.98 -0.37
N VAL A 113 6.33 -7.70 -0.40
CA VAL A 113 5.85 -7.02 -1.61
C VAL A 113 6.64 -5.73 -1.82
N ILE A 114 7.18 -5.56 -3.02
CA ILE A 114 7.83 -4.30 -3.44
C ILE A 114 6.77 -3.40 -4.06
N VAL A 115 6.69 -2.15 -3.61
CA VAL A 115 6.00 -1.06 -4.30
C VAL A 115 7.03 -0.32 -5.15
N PRO A 116 6.99 -0.45 -6.49
CA PRO A 116 7.96 0.17 -7.39
C PRO A 116 7.78 1.69 -7.45
N PRO A 117 8.73 2.43 -8.06
CA PRO A 117 8.58 3.87 -8.21
C PRO A 117 7.36 4.19 -9.08
N ASN A 118 6.72 5.32 -8.78
CA ASN A 118 5.54 5.86 -9.44
C ASN A 118 4.26 5.02 -9.26
N PHE A 119 4.29 4.00 -8.40
CA PHE A 119 3.08 3.30 -7.97
C PHE A 119 2.49 3.93 -6.71
N GLY A 120 1.21 4.29 -6.79
CA GLY A 120 0.39 4.49 -5.61
C GLY A 120 -0.14 3.16 -5.13
N HIS A 121 -0.48 3.06 -3.85
CA HIS A 121 -0.91 1.78 -3.27
C HIS A 121 -1.99 1.92 -2.21
N VAL A 122 -2.90 0.95 -2.18
CA VAL A 122 -3.88 0.72 -1.11
C VAL A 122 -3.66 -0.69 -0.58
N THR A 123 -3.63 -0.85 0.74
CA THR A 123 -3.65 -2.18 1.34
C THR A 123 -5.05 -2.50 1.83
N ILE A 124 -5.51 -3.69 1.47
CA ILE A 124 -6.85 -4.19 1.74
C ILE A 124 -6.70 -5.41 2.66
N ASN A 125 -7.51 -5.46 3.71
CA ASN A 125 -7.70 -6.64 4.55
C ASN A 125 -8.96 -7.39 4.08
N PRO A 126 -8.82 -8.42 3.23
CA PRO A 126 -9.95 -9.22 2.73
C PRO A 126 -10.46 -10.23 3.77
N CYS A 127 -9.78 -10.38 4.90
CA CYS A 127 -10.03 -11.45 5.87
C CYS A 127 -10.89 -10.98 7.05
N GLY A 128 -11.56 -11.93 7.70
CA GLY A 128 -12.28 -11.71 8.97
C GLY A 128 -11.37 -11.63 10.20
N LYS A 129 -10.07 -11.39 10.03
CA LYS A 129 -9.05 -11.36 11.11
C LYS A 129 -8.19 -10.11 10.99
N LEU A 130 -7.45 -9.78 12.05
CA LEU A 130 -6.50 -8.66 12.05
C LEU A 130 -5.39 -8.89 11.03
N LEU A 131 -5.18 -7.92 10.14
CA LEU A 131 -4.00 -7.84 9.26
C LEU A 131 -2.95 -6.97 9.94
N VAL A 132 -1.73 -7.49 10.08
CA VAL A 132 -0.57 -6.75 10.56
C VAL A 132 0.55 -6.86 9.53
N MET A 133 1.12 -5.74 9.16
CA MET A 133 2.23 -5.65 8.22
C MET A 133 3.24 -4.62 8.70
N ALA A 134 4.46 -4.79 8.23
CA ALA A 134 5.50 -3.80 8.33
C ALA A 134 5.85 -3.24 6.96
N ASN A 135 6.46 -2.06 6.95
CA ASN A 135 7.00 -1.47 5.74
C ASN A 135 8.31 -0.71 6.02
N ILE A 136 9.21 -0.70 5.03
CA ILE A 136 10.40 0.16 5.01
C ILE A 136 10.22 1.23 3.96
N VAL A 137 10.44 2.48 4.37
CA VAL A 137 10.37 3.67 3.52
C VAL A 137 11.52 4.63 3.86
N GLU A 138 11.76 5.60 2.98
CA GLU A 138 12.58 6.77 3.36
C GLU A 138 11.88 7.56 4.47
N LYS A 139 12.66 8.00 5.46
CA LYS A 139 12.13 8.46 6.74
C LYS A 139 11.53 9.87 6.72
N ASN A 140 11.94 10.71 5.77
CA ASN A 140 11.65 12.15 5.74
C ASN A 140 10.56 12.55 4.74
N PHE A 141 10.16 11.67 3.81
CA PHE A 141 9.09 12.01 2.87
C PHE A 141 7.71 12.04 3.54
N GLU A 142 6.82 12.85 2.96
CA GLU A 142 5.39 12.85 3.26
C GLU A 142 4.60 12.25 2.09
N SER A 143 3.65 11.37 2.41
CA SER A 143 2.77 10.73 1.42
C SER A 143 1.82 11.75 0.77
N ASP A 144 1.66 11.69 -0.55
CA ASP A 144 0.69 12.49 -1.30
C ASP A 144 -0.64 11.76 -1.44
N TYR A 145 -1.64 12.23 -0.69
CA TYR A 145 -3.02 11.72 -0.71
C TYR A 145 -3.94 12.45 -1.70
N SER A 146 -3.46 13.51 -2.36
CA SER A 146 -4.29 14.46 -3.10
C SER A 146 -5.05 13.80 -4.24
N GLU A 147 -4.38 12.97 -5.04
CA GLU A 147 -4.98 12.27 -6.17
C GLU A 147 -6.04 11.28 -5.71
N TYR A 148 -5.75 10.45 -4.70
CA TYR A 148 -6.73 9.50 -4.17
C TYR A 148 -7.99 10.21 -3.65
N LYS A 149 -7.84 11.37 -2.97
CA LYS A 149 -8.99 12.18 -2.53
C LYS A 149 -9.77 12.77 -3.70
N LYS A 150 -9.09 13.26 -4.73
CA LYS A 150 -9.70 13.83 -5.95
C LYS A 150 -10.46 12.76 -6.73
N MET A 151 -9.83 11.61 -6.92
CA MET A 151 -10.36 10.48 -7.68
C MET A 151 -11.28 9.57 -6.85
N LYS A 152 -11.53 9.93 -5.59
CA LYS A 152 -12.41 9.21 -4.67
C LYS A 152 -12.00 7.75 -4.42
N GLY A 153 -10.70 7.46 -4.47
CA GLY A 153 -10.13 6.13 -4.26
C GLY A 153 -9.07 5.77 -5.29
N ALA A 154 -8.70 4.49 -5.32
CA ALA A 154 -7.83 3.90 -6.34
C ALA A 154 -8.60 3.70 -7.67
N ALA A 155 -7.89 3.24 -8.70
CA ALA A 155 -8.45 2.92 -10.02
C ALA A 155 -9.46 1.75 -9.98
N TYR A 156 -9.37 0.89 -8.96
CA TYR A 156 -10.34 -0.17 -8.69
C TYR A 156 -10.75 -0.17 -7.21
N PHE A 157 -11.90 -0.79 -6.93
CA PHE A 157 -12.34 -1.15 -5.58
C PHE A 157 -12.50 -2.66 -5.47
N GLU A 158 -12.01 -3.25 -4.38
CA GLU A 158 -12.26 -4.65 -4.07
C GLU A 158 -13.49 -4.79 -3.18
N LYS A 159 -14.51 -5.44 -3.71
CA LYS A 159 -15.75 -5.73 -3.00
C LYS A 159 -15.62 -6.98 -2.13
N THR A 160 -16.48 -7.05 -1.12
CA THR A 160 -16.56 -8.19 -0.18
C THR A 160 -17.01 -9.50 -0.81
N ASP A 161 -17.53 -9.47 -2.04
CA ASP A 161 -17.83 -10.64 -2.89
C ASP A 161 -16.64 -11.07 -3.77
N GLY A 162 -15.48 -10.43 -3.61
CA GLY A 162 -14.26 -10.68 -4.37
C GLY A 162 -14.22 -10.00 -5.74
N LYS A 163 -15.26 -9.26 -6.15
CA LYS A 163 -15.26 -8.55 -7.43
C LYS A 163 -14.41 -7.29 -7.36
N LEU A 164 -13.66 -7.05 -8.44
CA LEU A 164 -12.93 -5.81 -8.68
C LEU A 164 -13.78 -4.92 -9.58
N VAL A 165 -14.10 -3.72 -9.10
CA VAL A 165 -14.94 -2.75 -9.82
C VAL A 165 -14.10 -1.53 -10.16
N GLU A 166 -14.14 -1.10 -11.42
CA GLU A 166 -13.46 0.10 -11.88
C GLU A 166 -14.01 1.35 -11.19
N ASN A 167 -13.11 2.28 -10.87
CA ASN A 167 -13.49 3.58 -10.37
C ASN A 167 -13.76 4.53 -11.54
N GLU A 168 -15.04 4.85 -11.74
CA GLU A 168 -15.55 5.73 -12.79
C GLU A 168 -14.97 7.16 -12.75
N LYS A 169 -14.28 7.56 -11.67
CA LYS A 169 -13.58 8.85 -11.64
C LYS A 169 -12.36 8.89 -12.54
N TYR A 170 -11.76 7.75 -12.86
CA TYR A 170 -10.65 7.67 -13.79
C TYR A 170 -11.18 7.59 -15.22
N VAL A 171 -10.69 8.47 -16.10
CA VAL A 171 -11.13 8.54 -17.51
C VAL A 171 -10.81 7.24 -18.26
N LYS A 172 -9.66 6.65 -17.94
CA LYS A 172 -9.21 5.38 -18.52
C LYS A 172 -8.54 4.56 -17.42
N VAL A 173 -9.00 3.32 -17.28
CA VAL A 173 -8.46 2.37 -16.32
C VAL A 173 -7.92 1.16 -17.10
N PRO A 174 -6.61 0.87 -17.04
CA PRO A 174 -6.07 -0.36 -17.60
C PRO A 174 -6.68 -1.59 -16.91
N LYS A 175 -6.80 -2.70 -17.65
CA LYS A 175 -7.23 -3.97 -17.08
C LYS A 175 -6.31 -4.36 -15.91
N ILE A 176 -6.92 -4.64 -14.75
CA ILE A 176 -6.18 -5.07 -13.57
C ILE A 176 -5.53 -6.45 -13.75
N GLY A 177 -4.23 -6.52 -13.45
CA GLY A 177 -3.52 -7.80 -13.26
C GLY A 177 -3.68 -8.30 -11.83
N ILE A 178 -3.78 -9.62 -11.66
CA ILE A 178 -3.85 -10.26 -10.34
C ILE A 178 -2.63 -11.14 -10.17
N PHE A 179 -1.90 -10.94 -9.08
CA PHE A 179 -0.63 -11.60 -8.80
C PHE A 179 -0.62 -12.12 -7.37
N ASP A 180 0.17 -13.16 -7.12
CA ASP A 180 0.70 -13.42 -5.79
C ASP A 180 1.99 -12.59 -5.57
N ALA A 181 2.52 -12.60 -4.35
CA ALA A 181 3.71 -11.82 -4.00
C ALA A 181 4.94 -12.21 -4.83
N ASP A 182 5.11 -13.51 -5.10
CA ASP A 182 6.24 -14.06 -5.83
C ASP A 182 6.23 -13.64 -7.30
N SER A 183 5.12 -13.90 -8.00
CA SER A 183 4.98 -13.58 -9.44
C SER A 183 5.04 -12.09 -9.74
N PHE A 184 4.57 -11.23 -8.83
CA PHE A 184 4.78 -9.79 -8.96
C PHE A 184 6.22 -9.39 -8.66
N GLY A 185 6.80 -9.96 -7.60
CA GLY A 185 8.14 -9.65 -7.12
C GLY A 185 9.24 -10.05 -8.10
N GLU A 186 9.11 -11.20 -8.77
CA GLU A 186 10.08 -11.74 -9.75
C GLU A 186 10.31 -10.83 -10.97
N ARG A 187 9.51 -9.76 -11.12
CA ARG A 187 9.76 -8.66 -12.07
C ARG A 187 10.97 -7.80 -11.71
N PHE A 188 11.47 -7.89 -10.48
CA PHE A 188 12.54 -7.06 -9.96
C PHE A 188 13.70 -7.93 -9.47
N GLU A 189 14.92 -7.65 -9.93
CA GLU A 189 16.11 -8.43 -9.55
C GLU A 189 16.36 -8.42 -8.04
N ALA A 190 15.99 -7.32 -7.37
CA ALA A 190 16.12 -7.17 -5.91
C ALA A 190 15.26 -8.17 -5.13
N TYR A 191 14.13 -8.63 -5.69
CA TYR A 191 13.15 -9.45 -4.98
C TYR A 191 13.72 -10.77 -4.49
N GLY A 192 14.54 -11.44 -5.30
CA GLY A 192 15.14 -12.72 -4.93
C GLY A 192 15.97 -12.66 -3.64
N LYS A 193 16.48 -11.48 -3.28
CA LYS A 193 17.24 -11.26 -2.04
C LYS A 193 16.37 -10.89 -0.84
N LEU A 194 15.12 -10.49 -1.08
CA LEU A 194 14.15 -10.12 -0.04
C LEU A 194 13.19 -11.27 0.31
N LYS A 195 12.88 -12.13 -0.68
CA LYS A 195 11.95 -13.24 -0.55
C LYS A 195 12.30 -14.13 0.64
N GLY A 196 11.31 -14.39 1.50
CA GLY A 196 11.43 -15.25 2.67
C GLY A 196 12.23 -14.66 3.85
N LYS A 197 12.70 -13.41 3.75
CA LYS A 197 13.44 -12.76 4.83
C LYS A 197 12.57 -11.90 5.74
N ASN A 198 13.02 -11.73 6.97
CA ASN A 198 12.41 -10.78 7.90
C ASN A 198 12.81 -9.34 7.52
N LEU A 199 11.81 -8.48 7.33
CA LEU A 199 12.03 -7.11 6.85
C LEU A 199 12.85 -6.26 7.85
N LEU A 200 12.71 -6.48 9.15
CA LEU A 200 13.49 -5.77 10.16
C LEU A 200 14.97 -6.19 10.12
N GLU A 201 15.24 -7.47 9.85
CA GLU A 201 16.61 -7.99 9.68
C GLU A 201 17.24 -7.44 8.40
N ILE A 202 16.49 -7.41 7.29
CA ILE A 202 16.93 -6.79 6.03
C ILE A 202 17.36 -5.34 6.27
N MET A 203 16.53 -4.55 6.97
CA MET A 203 16.84 -3.14 7.22
C MET A 203 18.13 -2.97 8.03
N LYS A 204 18.34 -3.79 9.07
CA LYS A 204 19.47 -3.63 10.01
C LYS A 204 20.79 -4.19 9.49
N ASN A 205 20.77 -5.35 8.83
CA ASN A 205 21.98 -6.11 8.51
C ASN A 205 22.36 -6.05 7.03
N GLU A 206 21.42 -5.62 6.18
CA GLU A 206 21.54 -5.75 4.73
C GLU A 206 21.12 -4.46 4.00
N GLY A 207 21.42 -3.29 4.58
CA GLY A 207 20.98 -1.98 4.06
C GLY A 207 21.26 -1.74 2.56
N LYS A 208 22.32 -2.34 2.00
CA LYS A 208 22.59 -2.31 0.55
C LYS A 208 21.53 -3.01 -0.30
N LEU A 209 20.82 -4.01 0.23
CA LEU A 209 19.75 -4.71 -0.49
C LEU A 209 18.51 -3.86 -0.69
N VAL A 210 18.34 -2.84 0.14
CA VAL A 210 17.19 -1.92 0.10
C VAL A 210 17.62 -0.51 -0.33
N GLU A 211 18.80 -0.36 -0.92
CA GLU A 211 19.28 0.94 -1.43
C GLU A 211 18.33 1.52 -2.47
N PHE A 212 17.63 0.68 -3.24
CA PHE A 212 16.60 1.10 -4.19
C PHE A 212 15.40 1.82 -3.54
N LEU A 213 15.23 1.70 -2.21
CA LEU A 213 14.24 2.48 -1.48
C LEU A 213 14.58 3.98 -1.45
N LEU A 214 15.87 4.33 -1.53
CA LEU A 214 16.37 5.71 -1.59
C LEU A 214 16.73 6.12 -3.01
N GLU A 215 17.28 5.18 -3.79
CA GLU A 215 17.74 5.38 -5.17
C GLU A 215 16.89 4.52 -6.12
N PRO A 216 15.65 4.93 -6.45
CA PRO A 216 14.69 4.09 -7.17
C PRO A 216 15.16 3.63 -8.56
N ASN A 217 16.15 4.31 -9.15
CA ASN A 217 16.79 3.87 -10.40
C ASN A 217 17.61 2.58 -10.26
N LEU A 218 17.84 2.08 -9.04
CA LEU A 218 18.50 0.80 -8.77
C LEU A 218 17.53 -0.38 -8.76
N LEU A 219 16.22 -0.14 -8.73
CA LEU A 219 15.21 -1.19 -8.88
C LEU A 219 15.16 -1.59 -10.36
N LYS A 220 15.94 -2.60 -10.72
CA LYS A 220 15.98 -3.21 -12.06
C LYS A 220 14.94 -4.31 -12.19
#